data_AF-A0A392UKZ3-F1
#
_entry.id   AF-A0A392UKZ3-F1
#
_cell.length_a   1.000
_cell.length_b   1.000
_cell.length_c   1.000
_cell.angle_alpha   90.00
_cell.angle_beta   90.00
_cell.angle_gamma   90.00
#
_symmetry.space_group_name_H-M   'P 1'
#
loop_
_entity.id
_entity.type
_entity.pdbx_description
1 polymer ?
#
loop_
_entity_poly.entity_id
_entity_poly.type
_entity_poly.pdbx_seq_one_letter_code
_entity_poly.pdbx_strand_id
1 'polypeptide(L)' 'MSIVRISGLMHLDLSNNQIIGELPSDFGKLCKLSRVLLSRNQLV' A
#
# COMPACT_ATOMS: atom_id res chain seq x y z
N MET A 1 13.63 4.40 0.39
CA MET A 1 13.08 3.70 -0.81
C MET A 1 11.56 3.74 -0.71
N SER A 2 10.84 3.94 -1.81
CA SER A 2 9.36 4.05 -1.80
C SER A 2 8.72 2.85 -2.50
N ILE A 3 7.66 2.29 -1.89
CA ILE A 3 6.92 1.13 -2.42
C ILE A 3 6.34 1.40 -3.82
N VAL A 4 5.96 2.65 -4.11
CA VAL A 4 5.36 3.06 -5.41
C VAL A 4 6.30 2.90 -6.60
N ARG A 5 7.59 2.61 -6.37
CA ARG A 5 8.58 2.36 -7.43
C ARG A 5 8.74 0.88 -7.79
N ILE A 6 7.99 -0.03 -7.14
CA ILE A 6 8.08 -1.46 -7.39
C ILE A 6 7.17 -1.84 -8.56
N SER A 7 7.72 -1.85 -9.77
CA SER A 7 6.99 -2.00 -11.05
C SER A 7 6.22 -3.32 -11.22
N GLY A 8 6.51 -4.32 -10.39
CA GLY A 8 5.89 -5.65 -10.44
C GLY A 8 5.18 -6.06 -9.15
N LEU A 9 4.90 -5.13 -8.24
CA LEU A 9 4.21 -5.48 -7.00
C LEU A 9 2.77 -5.89 -7.30
N MET A 10 2.44 -7.16 -7.04
CA MET A 10 1.11 -7.71 -7.28
C MET A 10 0.28 -7.80 -6.00
N HIS A 11 0.93 -8.14 -4.89
CA HIS A 11 0.27 -8.33 -3.60
C HIS A 11 1.01 -7.55 -2.52
N LEU A 12 0.27 -6.75 -1.76
CA LEU A 12 0.80 -5.99 -0.64
C LEU A 12 -0.07 -6.25 0.60
N ASP A 13 0.52 -6.86 1.62
CA ASP A 13 -0.11 -7.04 2.92
C ASP A 13 0.59 -6.15 3.95
N LEU A 14 -0.14 -5.16 4.45
CA LEU A 14 0.27 -4.29 5.54
C LEU A 14 -0.71 -4.42 6.73
N SER A 15 -1.52 -5.48 6.76
CA SER A 15 -2.52 -5.66 7.81
C SER A 15 -1.87 -5.81 9.20
N ASN A 16 -2.59 -5.36 10.24
CA ASN A 16 -2.16 -5.44 11.63
C ASN A 16 -0.88 -4.64 11.95
N ASN A 17 -0.76 -3.44 11.39
CA ASN A 17 0.33 -2.51 11.69
C ASN A 17 -0.18 -1.22 12.35
N GLN A 18 0.74 -0.34 12.70
CA GLN A 18 0.44 0.98 13.29
C GLN A 18 0.60 2.10 12.25
N ILE A 19 0.26 1.83 10.98
CA ILE A 19 0.38 2.85 9.92
C ILE A 19 -0.71 3.90 10.15
N ILE A 20 -0.30 5.16 10.22
CA ILE A 20 -1.16 6.34 10.45
C ILE A 20 -1.20 7.23 9.20
N GLY A 21 -2.28 7.99 9.03
CA GLY A 21 -2.41 8.98 7.96
C GLY A 21 -3.06 8.41 6.68
N GLU A 22 -2.79 9.01 5.53
CA GLU A 22 -3.37 8.62 4.25
C GLU A 22 -2.40 7.76 3.41
N LEU A 23 -2.95 7.01 2.45
CA LEU A 23 -2.11 6.41 1.41
C LEU A 23 -1.49 7.51 0.53
N PRO A 24 -0.24 7.36 0.07
CA PRO A 24 0.36 8.32 -0.84
C PRO A 24 -0.51 8.53 -2.10
N SER A 25 -0.66 9.76 -2.58
CA SER A 25 -1.43 10.05 -3.81
C SER A 25 -0.93 9.26 -5.03
N ASP A 26 0.36 8.92 -5.03
CA ASP A 26 1.04 8.12 -6.04
C ASP A 26 0.83 6.59 -5.90
N PHE A 27 0.06 6.11 -4.92
CA PHE A 27 -0.17 4.67 -4.71
C PHE A 27 -0.82 4.00 -5.92
N GLY A 28 -1.60 4.75 -6.70
CA GLY A 28 -2.17 4.30 -7.99
C GLY A 28 -1.13 3.98 -9.08
N LYS A 29 0.14 4.38 -8.93
CA LYS A 29 1.23 4.01 -9.88
C LYS A 29 1.59 2.52 -9.85
N LEU A 30 1.12 1.79 -8.85
CA LEU A 30 1.31 0.35 -8.73
C LEU A 30 0.37 -0.40 -9.70
N CYS A 31 0.59 -0.24 -11.00
CA CYS A 31 -0.32 -0.72 -12.06
C CYS A 31 -0.49 -2.26 -12.11
N LYS A 32 0.35 -3.03 -11.42
CA LYS A 32 0.28 -4.50 -11.33
C LYS A 32 -0.36 -4.99 -10.03
N LEU A 33 -0.68 -4.09 -9.11
CA LEU A 33 -1.22 -4.42 -7.81
C LEU A 33 -2.65 -4.95 -7.95
N SER A 34 -2.83 -6.21 -7.62
CA SER A 34 -4.12 -6.91 -7.69
C SER A 34 -4.77 -7.09 -6.32
N ARG A 35 -3.98 -7.03 -5.23
CA ARG A 35 -4.48 -7.18 -3.87
C ARG A 35 -3.71 -6.28 -2.91
N VAL A 36 -4.48 -5.57 -2.07
CA VAL A 36 -3.93 -4.82 -0.94
C VAL A 36 -4.73 -5.16 0.30
N LEU A 37 -4.03 -5.50 1.38
CA LEU A 37 -4.62 -5.71 2.70
C LEU A 37 -4.08 -4.62 3.64
N LEU A 38 -4.98 -3.73 4.07
CA LEU A 38 -4.65 -2.59 4.95
C LEU A 38 -5.38 -2.64 6.29
N SER A 39 -6.15 -3.70 6.55
CA SER A 39 -6.98 -3.83 7.74
C SER A 39 -6.16 -3.73 9.04
N ARG A 40 -6.78 -3.20 10.10
CA ARG A 40 -6.12 -2.98 11.39
C ARG A 40 -4.87 -2.11 11.27
N ASN A 41 -5.04 -0.97 10.61
CA ASN A 41 -4.16 0.19 10.67
C ASN A 41 -4.99 1.40 11.11
N GLN A 42 -4.34 2.57 11.23
CA GLN A 42 -4.95 3.85 11.58
C GLN A 42 -4.95 4.79 10.36
N LEU A 43 -5.29 4.23 9.18
CA LEU A 43 -5.36 4.98 7.94
C LEU A 43 -6.68 5.77 7.87
N VAL A 44 -6.62 6.99 7.36
CA VAL A 44 -7.77 7.90 7.11
C VAL A 44 -8.13 7.97 5.63
#